data_AF-A0A851TA33-F1
#
_entry.id   AF-A0A851TA33-F1
#
_cell.length_a   1.000
_cell.length_b   1.000
_cell.length_c   1.000
_cell.angle_alpha   90.00
_cell.angle_beta   90.00
_cell.angle_gamma   90.00
#
_symmetry.space_group_name_H-M   'P 1'
#
loop_
_entity.id
_entity.type
_entity.pdbx_description
1 polymer ?
#
loop_
_entity_poly.entity_id
_entity_poly.type
_entity_poly.pdbx_seq_one_letter_code
_entity_poly.pdbx_strand_id
1 'polypeptide(L)'
;LFDGVYPFYPQQRKSFVFDVSTIIVIIVFLTLACSFLLIIPGIRGRARLYWLIRVLLSLVIGVVIVVVQYTGDWEIGWVKANTSYKSFSNALVNADIGLHVGLAGVNITLVGNPVNQVNETINYNEHFAWSFNADYDRSYSEGLERGLPRPILYLAEKFTSQSPCAVHNQYRISGHYASAVLWVAFCTWLISNILFSMPALVYGGYMVLVTGAFMIFSLLSFSTVRNSPMCAIKFGPESLQISYGGSFWLTLVVGLLCFLIGFTVVALHFFSLDLLKTFFDLHVDEAEECQEMTEVYVNHHFMNNTP
;
A
#
# COMPACT_ATOMS: atom_id res chain seq x y z
N LEU A 1 -15.06 45.40 -10.74
CA LEU A 1 -14.21 44.72 -11.74
C LEU A 1 -14.58 43.22 -11.72
N PHE A 2 -15.76 42.89 -12.23
CA PHE A 2 -16.25 41.55 -12.60
C PHE A 2 -17.47 41.84 -13.48
N ASP A 3 -17.36 41.60 -14.78
CA ASP A 3 -18.24 42.14 -15.83
C ASP A 3 -19.63 41.49 -15.92
N GLY A 4 -20.33 41.24 -14.80
CA GLY A 4 -21.71 40.74 -14.82
C GLY A 4 -21.92 39.38 -15.53
N VAL A 5 -20.84 38.71 -15.93
CA VAL A 5 -20.87 37.41 -16.60
C VAL A 5 -20.88 36.30 -15.56
N TYR A 6 -21.95 35.52 -15.56
CA TYR A 6 -22.10 34.30 -14.77
C TYR A 6 -21.78 33.07 -15.65
N PRO A 7 -21.08 32.05 -15.11
CA PRO A 7 -20.54 31.94 -13.76
C PRO A 7 -19.26 32.77 -13.55
N PHE A 8 -19.09 33.31 -12.35
CA PHE A 8 -17.92 34.12 -11.97
C PHE A 8 -16.57 33.40 -12.13
N TYR A 9 -16.59 32.06 -12.16
CA TYR A 9 -15.44 31.23 -12.42
C TYR A 9 -15.75 30.30 -13.61
N PRO A 10 -15.48 30.72 -14.85
CA PRO A 10 -15.70 29.88 -16.05
C PRO A 10 -14.65 28.75 -16.18
N GLN A 11 -13.91 28.43 -15.12
CA GLN A 11 -12.90 27.39 -15.14
C GLN A 11 -13.56 26.01 -15.18
N GLN A 12 -13.17 25.21 -16.16
CA GLN A 12 -13.49 23.79 -16.18
C GLN A 12 -12.90 23.13 -14.93
N ARG A 13 -13.72 22.33 -14.23
CA ARG A 13 -13.27 21.51 -13.11
C ARG A 13 -12.13 20.62 -13.61
N LYS A 14 -10.94 20.75 -12.99
CA LYS A 14 -9.81 19.89 -13.31
C LYS A 14 -10.09 18.49 -12.78
N SER A 15 -9.98 17.48 -13.64
CA SER A 15 -10.05 16.08 -13.21
C SER A 15 -8.84 15.75 -12.33
N PHE A 16 -9.09 15.08 -11.22
CA PHE A 16 -8.04 14.67 -10.29
C PHE A 16 -7.44 13.34 -10.75
N VAL A 17 -6.11 13.27 -10.84
CA VAL A 17 -5.38 12.17 -11.51
C VAL A 17 -5.11 10.98 -10.59
N PHE A 18 -5.13 11.18 -9.27
CA PHE A 18 -4.76 10.17 -8.27
C PHE A 18 -5.93 9.82 -7.37
N ASP A 19 -5.87 8.71 -6.64
CA ASP A 19 -6.83 8.47 -5.56
C ASP A 19 -6.51 9.42 -4.38
N VAL A 20 -7.54 10.06 -3.85
CA VAL A 20 -7.45 11.00 -2.72
C VAL A 20 -6.93 10.27 -1.49
N SER A 21 -7.36 9.02 -1.29
CA SER A 21 -6.96 8.19 -0.15
C SER A 21 -5.46 7.95 -0.13
N THR A 22 -4.87 7.58 -1.26
CA THR A 22 -3.43 7.34 -1.40
C THR A 22 -2.61 8.60 -1.11
N ILE A 23 -3.06 9.77 -1.58
CA ILE A 23 -2.36 11.03 -1.33
C ILE A 23 -2.39 11.42 0.13
N ILE A 24 -3.54 11.25 0.81
CA ILE A 24 -3.63 11.54 2.26
C ILE A 24 -2.60 10.71 3.01
N VAL A 25 -2.48 9.41 2.71
CA VAL A 25 -1.49 8.52 3.32
C VAL A 25 -0.07 9.02 3.06
N ILE A 26 0.28 9.35 1.81
CA ILE A 26 1.61 9.84 1.45
C ILE A 26 1.95 11.13 2.22
N ILE A 27 1.00 12.07 2.32
CA ILE A 27 1.21 13.33 3.04
C ILE A 27 1.45 13.07 4.53
N VAL A 28 0.65 12.22 5.17
CA VAL A 28 0.80 11.88 6.60
C VAL A 28 2.18 11.28 6.89
N PHE A 29 2.65 10.38 6.04
CA PHE A 29 3.97 9.80 6.23
C PHE A 29 5.11 10.76 5.89
N LEU A 30 4.92 11.65 4.92
CA LEU A 30 5.91 12.67 4.56
C LEU A 30 6.04 13.72 5.68
N THR A 31 4.95 14.11 6.34
CA THR A 31 5.02 15.01 7.51
C THR A 31 5.71 14.33 8.70
N LEU A 32 5.48 13.03 8.92
CA LEU A 32 6.22 12.25 9.92
C LEU A 32 7.72 12.17 9.57
N ALA A 33 8.08 11.87 8.32
CA ALA A 33 9.46 11.84 7.87
C ALA A 33 10.15 13.20 8.07
N CYS A 34 9.50 14.30 7.65
CA CYS A 34 10.01 15.66 7.86
C CYS A 34 10.19 15.97 9.34
N SER A 35 9.27 15.56 10.20
CA SER A 35 9.37 15.76 11.65
C SER A 35 10.59 15.03 12.23
N PHE A 36 10.83 13.78 11.83
CA PHE A 36 12.04 13.05 12.23
C PHE A 36 13.31 13.68 11.68
N LEU A 37 13.30 14.20 10.44
CA LEU A 37 14.44 14.90 9.86
C LEU A 37 14.81 16.17 10.65
N LEU A 38 13.82 16.87 11.22
CA LEU A 38 14.06 18.04 12.07
C LEU A 38 14.66 17.68 13.43
N ILE A 39 14.40 16.48 13.96
CA ILE A 39 14.93 16.02 15.26
C ILE A 39 16.38 15.52 15.12
N ILE A 40 16.83 15.15 13.91
CA ILE A 40 18.19 14.62 13.63
C ILE A 40 19.32 15.42 14.28
N PRO A 41 19.37 16.77 14.23
CA PRO A 41 20.48 17.53 14.80
C PRO A 41 20.64 17.37 16.31
N GLY A 42 19.58 16.94 17.02
CA GLY A 42 19.61 16.70 18.47
C GLY A 42 20.27 15.37 18.87
N ILE A 43 20.55 14.47 17.93
CA ILE A 43 21.10 13.14 18.22
C ILE A 43 22.63 13.15 18.13
N ARG A 44 23.28 12.61 19.16
CA ARG A 44 24.74 12.67 19.34
C ARG A 44 25.50 11.72 18.40
N GLY A 45 26.56 12.21 17.77
CA GLY A 45 27.64 11.39 17.20
C GLY A 45 27.27 10.48 16.00
N ARG A 46 27.86 9.27 15.97
CA ARG A 46 27.69 8.27 14.90
C ARG A 46 26.35 7.52 14.95
N ALA A 47 25.71 7.47 16.13
CA ALA A 47 24.38 6.86 16.34
C ALA A 47 23.29 7.51 15.48
N ARG A 48 23.47 8.79 15.12
CA ARG A 48 22.59 9.55 14.22
C ARG A 48 22.32 8.84 12.89
N LEU A 49 23.34 8.23 12.26
CA LEU A 49 23.18 7.56 10.96
C LEU A 49 22.36 6.29 11.11
N TYR A 50 22.63 5.48 12.14
CA TYR A 50 21.90 4.25 12.42
C TYR A 50 20.44 4.52 12.79
N TRP A 51 20.20 5.55 13.61
CA TRP A 51 18.85 6.00 13.95
C TRP A 51 18.07 6.47 12.71
N LEU A 52 18.70 7.27 11.83
CA LEU A 52 18.08 7.74 10.60
C LEU A 52 17.71 6.58 9.68
N ILE A 53 18.63 5.65 9.43
CA ILE A 53 18.39 4.48 8.59
C ILE A 53 17.23 3.66 9.17
N ARG A 54 17.22 3.43 10.49
CA ARG A 54 16.16 2.68 11.17
C ARG A 54 14.79 3.34 11.01
N VAL A 55 14.69 4.63 11.29
CA VAL A 55 13.43 5.38 11.20
C VAL A 55 12.95 5.47 9.76
N LEU A 56 13.82 5.83 8.82
CA LEU A 56 13.47 5.93 7.41
C LEU A 56 13.00 4.60 6.84
N LEU A 57 13.73 3.52 7.13
CA LEU A 57 13.41 2.19 6.64
C LEU A 57 12.09 1.68 7.23
N SER A 58 11.86 1.89 8.53
CA SER A 58 10.59 1.54 9.16
C SER A 58 9.41 2.34 8.57
N LEU A 59 9.61 3.63 8.33
CA LEU A 59 8.60 4.51 7.76
C LEU A 59 8.27 4.09 6.32
N VAL A 60 9.27 3.72 5.51
CA VAL A 60 9.05 3.18 4.15
C VAL A 60 8.23 1.88 4.20
N ILE A 61 8.53 0.95 5.12
CA ILE A 61 7.73 -0.27 5.29
C ILE A 61 6.28 0.08 5.62
N GLY A 62 6.07 0.97 6.60
CA GLY A 62 4.73 1.40 7.02
C GLY A 62 3.93 2.07 5.89
N VAL A 63 4.56 2.98 5.15
CA VAL A 63 3.94 3.64 3.97
C VAL A 63 3.49 2.60 2.98
N VAL A 64 4.36 1.67 2.61
CA VAL A 64 4.07 0.70 1.56
C VAL A 64 2.88 -0.18 1.97
N ILE A 65 2.84 -0.68 3.21
CA ILE A 65 1.71 -1.49 3.70
C ILE A 65 0.38 -0.75 3.55
N VAL A 66 0.34 0.54 3.92
CA VAL A 66 -0.90 1.33 3.87
C VAL A 66 -1.24 1.80 2.45
N VAL A 67 -0.27 2.21 1.63
CA VAL A 67 -0.50 2.65 0.25
C VAL A 67 -1.05 1.52 -0.60
N VAL A 68 -0.48 0.32 -0.46
CA VAL A 68 -0.87 -0.87 -1.20
C VAL A 68 -2.34 -1.25 -0.95
N GLN A 69 -2.86 -0.94 0.24
CA GLN A 69 -4.26 -1.17 0.62
C GLN A 69 -5.26 -0.38 -0.23
N TYR A 70 -4.88 0.82 -0.67
CA TYR A 70 -5.76 1.72 -1.42
C TYR A 70 -5.48 1.74 -2.93
N THR A 71 -4.30 1.30 -3.37
CA THR A 71 -3.98 1.24 -4.81
C THR A 71 -4.83 0.21 -5.57
N GLY A 72 -5.23 0.57 -6.78
CA GLY A 72 -5.90 -0.29 -7.76
C GLY A 72 -4.95 -1.08 -8.68
N ASP A 73 -3.64 -1.08 -8.41
CA ASP A 73 -2.60 -1.59 -9.31
C ASP A 73 -2.00 -2.94 -8.86
N TRP A 74 -2.86 -3.84 -8.35
CA TRP A 74 -2.44 -5.20 -7.97
C TRP A 74 -2.32 -6.10 -9.19
N GLU A 75 -3.28 -6.00 -10.11
CA GLU A 75 -3.24 -6.63 -11.42
C GLU A 75 -3.60 -5.60 -12.48
N ILE A 76 -2.84 -5.58 -13.56
CA ILE A 76 -3.02 -4.62 -14.65
C ILE A 76 -3.10 -5.38 -15.97
N GLY A 77 -4.05 -4.99 -16.81
CA GLY A 77 -4.15 -5.41 -18.19
C GLY A 77 -4.42 -4.23 -19.11
N TRP A 78 -3.86 -4.28 -20.30
CA TRP A 78 -3.93 -3.21 -21.30
C TRP A 78 -4.08 -3.82 -22.69
N VAL A 79 -4.90 -3.20 -23.52
CA VAL A 79 -5.12 -3.62 -24.91
C VAL A 79 -5.46 -2.41 -25.78
N LYS A 80 -5.00 -2.42 -27.04
CA LYS A 80 -5.15 -1.31 -27.99
C LYS A 80 -6.13 -1.71 -29.09
N ALA A 81 -7.42 -1.52 -28.86
CA ALA A 81 -8.44 -2.06 -29.75
C ALA A 81 -9.27 -0.98 -30.44
N ASN A 82 -9.64 -1.24 -31.69
CA ASN A 82 -10.71 -0.53 -32.37
C ASN A 82 -12.05 -1.10 -31.91
N THR A 83 -12.81 -0.31 -31.17
CA THR A 83 -14.04 -0.78 -30.51
C THR A 83 -15.21 0.15 -30.77
N SER A 84 -16.43 -0.39 -30.66
CA SER A 84 -17.65 0.41 -30.74
C SER A 84 -17.77 1.25 -29.47
N TYR A 85 -17.95 2.57 -29.62
CA TYR A 85 -17.90 3.49 -28.50
C TYR A 85 -19.26 3.65 -27.78
N LYS A 86 -20.29 4.10 -28.50
CA LYS A 86 -21.61 4.42 -27.93
C LYS A 86 -22.76 3.73 -28.64
N SER A 87 -23.88 3.59 -27.94
CA SER A 87 -25.13 3.11 -28.52
C SER A 87 -25.68 4.13 -29.53
N PHE A 88 -26.40 3.63 -30.55
CA PHE A 88 -26.93 4.44 -31.66
C PHE A 88 -25.88 5.16 -32.52
N SER A 89 -24.61 4.74 -32.45
CA SER A 89 -23.54 5.16 -33.35
C SER A 89 -22.77 3.95 -33.86
N ASN A 90 -22.44 3.95 -35.15
CA ASN A 90 -21.59 2.93 -35.77
C ASN A 90 -20.12 3.36 -35.82
N ALA A 91 -19.77 4.51 -35.24
CA ALA A 91 -18.38 4.98 -35.22
C ALA A 91 -17.52 4.04 -34.36
N LEU A 92 -16.42 3.59 -34.95
CA LEU A 92 -15.35 2.87 -34.27
C LEU A 92 -14.34 3.89 -33.75
N VAL A 93 -13.87 3.67 -32.53
CA VAL A 93 -12.87 4.50 -31.87
C VAL A 93 -11.64 3.63 -31.61
N ASN A 94 -10.47 4.18 -31.92
CA ASN A 94 -9.20 3.58 -31.53
C ASN A 94 -8.87 4.01 -30.10
N ALA A 95 -8.94 3.08 -29.15
CA ALA A 95 -8.75 3.39 -27.73
C ALA A 95 -7.86 2.35 -27.04
N ASP A 96 -7.06 2.86 -26.10
CA ASP A 96 -6.35 2.05 -25.12
C ASP A 96 -7.32 1.77 -23.97
N ILE A 97 -7.60 0.49 -23.76
CA ILE A 97 -8.48 0.00 -22.71
C ILE A 97 -7.59 -0.60 -21.63
N GLY A 98 -7.65 -0.02 -20.43
CA GLY A 98 -6.92 -0.49 -19.26
C GLY A 98 -7.86 -1.10 -18.23
N LEU A 99 -7.39 -2.18 -17.61
CA LEU A 99 -8.03 -2.87 -16.51
C LEU A 99 -7.06 -2.84 -15.34
N HIS A 100 -7.45 -2.21 -14.25
CA HIS A 100 -6.66 -2.06 -13.04
C HIS A 100 -7.45 -2.69 -11.89
N VAL A 101 -7.04 -3.88 -11.46
CA VAL A 101 -7.70 -4.60 -10.38
C VAL A 101 -6.97 -4.31 -9.08
N GLY A 102 -7.71 -3.81 -8.09
CA GLY A 102 -7.27 -3.63 -6.71
C GLY A 102 -7.86 -4.67 -5.77
N LEU A 103 -7.61 -4.49 -4.47
CA LEU A 103 -8.16 -5.38 -3.43
C LEU A 103 -9.67 -5.21 -3.24
N ALA A 104 -10.15 -3.97 -3.32
CA ALA A 104 -11.53 -3.60 -2.97
C ALA A 104 -12.41 -3.24 -4.17
N GLY A 105 -11.87 -3.31 -5.39
CA GLY A 105 -12.59 -2.97 -6.61
C GLY A 105 -11.71 -3.02 -7.85
N VAL A 106 -12.29 -2.61 -8.97
CA VAL A 106 -11.67 -2.55 -10.27
C VAL A 106 -11.84 -1.17 -10.90
N ASN A 107 -10.75 -0.62 -11.42
CA ASN A 107 -10.73 0.60 -12.22
C ASN A 107 -10.61 0.22 -13.69
N ILE A 108 -11.48 0.78 -14.51
CA ILE A 108 -11.50 0.56 -15.95
C ILE A 108 -11.21 1.91 -16.62
N THR A 109 -10.15 1.94 -17.41
CA THR A 109 -9.72 3.13 -18.15
C THR A 109 -10.01 2.96 -19.63
N LEU A 110 -10.45 4.04 -20.27
CA LEU A 110 -10.67 4.10 -21.71
C LEU A 110 -10.11 5.43 -22.22
N VAL A 111 -8.98 5.37 -22.91
CA VAL A 111 -8.26 6.54 -23.42
C VAL A 111 -8.18 6.47 -24.94
N GLY A 112 -8.68 7.48 -25.64
CA GLY A 112 -8.60 7.55 -27.09
C GLY A 112 -7.17 7.79 -27.60
N ASN A 113 -6.82 7.17 -28.73
CA ASN A 113 -5.58 7.42 -29.48
C ASN A 113 -5.89 7.97 -30.88
N PRO A 114 -5.99 9.31 -31.09
CA PRO A 114 -5.78 10.41 -30.14
C PRO A 114 -6.96 10.63 -29.17
N VAL A 115 -6.76 11.40 -28.10
CA VAL A 115 -7.77 11.57 -27.03
C VAL A 115 -9.08 12.17 -27.57
N ASN A 116 -9.00 13.11 -28.51
CA ASN A 116 -10.17 13.69 -29.15
C ASN A 116 -10.50 12.92 -30.43
N GLN A 117 -11.62 12.18 -30.39
CA GLN A 117 -12.15 11.42 -31.53
C GLN A 117 -13.66 11.63 -31.60
N VAL A 118 -14.22 11.65 -32.81
CA VAL A 118 -15.67 11.79 -33.03
C VAL A 118 -16.25 13.04 -32.33
N ASN A 119 -15.47 14.13 -32.31
CA ASN A 119 -15.78 15.40 -31.61
C ASN A 119 -16.01 15.28 -30.09
N GLU A 120 -15.51 14.21 -29.46
CA GLU A 120 -15.60 13.98 -28.02
C GLU A 120 -14.21 13.70 -27.43
N THR A 121 -14.00 14.06 -26.16
CA THR A 121 -12.77 13.77 -25.41
C THR A 121 -12.92 12.42 -24.71
N ILE A 122 -12.18 11.42 -25.18
CA ILE A 122 -12.26 10.05 -24.68
C ILE A 122 -11.15 9.84 -23.66
N ASN A 123 -11.48 10.10 -22.40
CA ASN A 123 -10.60 9.87 -21.25
C ASN A 123 -11.44 9.51 -20.03
N TYR A 124 -11.87 8.26 -19.97
CA TYR A 124 -12.70 7.73 -18.89
C TYR A 124 -11.84 6.93 -17.91
N ASN A 125 -12.17 7.07 -16.62
CA ASN A 125 -11.62 6.28 -15.53
C ASN A 125 -12.77 5.96 -14.57
N GLU A 126 -13.41 4.82 -14.76
CA GLU A 126 -14.56 4.39 -13.96
C GLU A 126 -14.12 3.37 -12.91
N HIS A 127 -14.59 3.54 -11.68
CA HIS A 127 -14.28 2.65 -10.56
C HIS A 127 -15.53 1.88 -10.14
N PHE A 128 -15.42 0.55 -10.09
CA PHE A 128 -16.44 -0.34 -9.59
C PHE A 128 -15.93 -1.04 -8.33
N ALA A 129 -16.51 -0.69 -7.19
CA ALA A 129 -16.15 -1.27 -5.90
C ALA A 129 -16.86 -2.60 -5.68
N TRP A 130 -16.16 -3.57 -5.09
CA TRP A 130 -16.72 -4.84 -4.60
C TRP A 130 -16.42 -5.08 -3.12
N SER A 131 -16.11 -4.01 -2.37
CA SER A 131 -15.95 -4.09 -0.92
C SER A 131 -17.22 -4.60 -0.22
N PHE A 132 -17.13 -5.08 1.02
CA PHE A 132 -18.29 -5.66 1.74
C PHE A 132 -19.50 -4.72 1.88
N ASN A 133 -19.28 -3.40 1.85
CA ASN A 133 -20.34 -2.40 1.94
C ASN A 133 -20.83 -1.92 0.57
N ALA A 134 -20.23 -2.40 -0.53
CA ALA A 134 -20.50 -1.94 -1.89
C ALA A 134 -21.19 -3.04 -2.71
N ASP A 135 -22.33 -2.68 -3.29
CA ASP A 135 -23.05 -3.54 -4.22
C ASP A 135 -22.55 -3.32 -5.65
N TYR A 136 -21.65 -4.19 -6.10
CA TYR A 136 -21.08 -4.13 -7.44
C TYR A 136 -22.16 -4.11 -8.53
N ASP A 137 -23.16 -4.98 -8.42
CA ASP A 137 -24.24 -5.11 -9.40
C ASP A 137 -25.10 -3.83 -9.48
N ARG A 138 -25.23 -3.09 -8.37
CA ARG A 138 -25.91 -1.79 -8.33
C ARG A 138 -25.06 -0.71 -9.00
N SER A 139 -23.76 -0.65 -8.70
CA SER A 139 -22.85 0.30 -9.37
C SER A 139 -22.80 0.04 -10.88
N TYR A 140 -22.86 -1.22 -11.30
CA TYR A 140 -22.99 -1.59 -12.70
C TYR A 140 -24.31 -1.11 -13.33
N SER A 141 -25.46 -1.33 -12.66
CA SER A 141 -26.75 -0.84 -13.17
C SER A 141 -26.81 0.68 -13.26
N GLU A 142 -26.25 1.41 -12.29
CA GLU A 142 -26.15 2.87 -12.34
C GLU A 142 -25.23 3.33 -13.49
N GLY A 143 -24.15 2.60 -13.77
CA GLY A 143 -23.30 2.84 -14.94
C GLY A 143 -24.01 2.61 -16.28
N LEU A 144 -24.90 1.61 -16.33
CA LEU A 144 -25.73 1.33 -17.49
C LEU A 144 -26.77 2.43 -17.72
N GLU A 145 -27.45 2.90 -16.67
CA GLU A 145 -28.41 4.01 -16.71
C GLU A 145 -27.76 5.34 -17.13
N ARG A 146 -26.52 5.59 -16.69
CA ARG A 146 -25.72 6.75 -17.11
C ARG A 146 -25.27 6.68 -18.57
N GLY A 147 -25.31 5.51 -19.19
CA GLY A 147 -24.90 5.32 -20.58
C GLY A 147 -23.40 5.35 -20.80
N LEU A 148 -22.62 4.69 -19.91
CA LEU A 148 -21.17 4.57 -20.08
C LEU A 148 -20.78 3.95 -21.43
N PRO A 149 -19.57 4.25 -21.96
CA PRO A 149 -19.06 3.63 -23.18
C PRO A 149 -19.10 2.11 -23.14
N ARG A 150 -19.46 1.49 -24.27
CA ARG A 150 -19.61 0.03 -24.40
C ARG A 150 -18.39 -0.78 -23.94
N PRO A 151 -17.13 -0.38 -24.20
CA PRO A 151 -15.96 -1.15 -23.74
C PRO A 151 -15.86 -1.23 -22.22
N ILE A 152 -16.25 -0.16 -21.51
CA ILE A 152 -16.25 -0.11 -20.05
C ILE A 152 -17.34 -1.02 -19.51
N LEU A 153 -18.55 -0.92 -20.04
CA LEU A 153 -19.67 -1.78 -19.65
C LEU A 153 -19.37 -3.26 -19.91
N TYR A 154 -18.76 -3.58 -21.05
CA TYR A 154 -18.36 -4.95 -21.38
C TYR A 154 -17.36 -5.53 -20.36
N LEU A 155 -16.36 -4.75 -19.94
CA LEU A 155 -15.44 -5.18 -18.88
C LEU A 155 -16.14 -5.30 -17.54
N ALA A 156 -16.91 -4.30 -17.16
CA ALA A 156 -17.63 -4.29 -15.89
C ALA A 156 -18.59 -5.48 -15.77
N GLU A 157 -19.25 -5.87 -16.87
CA GLU A 157 -20.13 -7.04 -16.95
C GLU A 157 -19.38 -8.34 -16.64
N LYS A 158 -18.12 -8.49 -17.07
CA LYS A 158 -17.30 -9.68 -16.78
C LYS A 158 -17.04 -9.89 -15.29
N PHE A 159 -17.07 -8.82 -14.51
CA PHE A 159 -16.89 -8.85 -13.06
C PHE A 159 -18.22 -8.78 -12.30
N THR A 160 -19.37 -8.97 -12.94
CA THR A 160 -20.67 -9.08 -12.24
C THR A 160 -20.82 -10.44 -11.58
N SER A 161 -21.64 -10.50 -10.53
CA SER A 161 -21.91 -11.74 -9.77
C SER A 161 -22.56 -12.83 -10.63
N GLN A 162 -23.36 -12.43 -11.62
CA GLN A 162 -24.10 -13.33 -12.52
C GLN A 162 -23.31 -13.72 -13.77
N SER A 163 -22.10 -13.21 -13.94
CA SER A 163 -21.30 -13.49 -15.13
C SER A 163 -20.89 -14.97 -15.22
N PRO A 164 -20.91 -15.59 -16.42
CA PRO A 164 -20.51 -16.99 -16.60
C PRO A 164 -19.02 -17.22 -16.33
N CYS A 165 -18.23 -16.14 -16.34
CA CYS A 165 -16.81 -16.17 -16.05
C CYS A 165 -16.52 -16.40 -14.54
N ALA A 166 -17.49 -16.15 -13.65
CA ALA A 166 -17.41 -16.35 -12.19
C ALA A 166 -16.18 -15.73 -11.49
N VAL A 167 -15.52 -14.75 -12.11
CA VAL A 167 -14.30 -14.12 -11.59
C VAL A 167 -14.58 -13.20 -10.40
N HIS A 168 -15.79 -12.61 -10.33
CA HIS A 168 -16.18 -11.67 -9.28
C HIS A 168 -15.92 -12.22 -7.87
N ASN A 169 -16.47 -13.39 -7.56
CA ASN A 169 -16.38 -13.96 -6.22
C ASN A 169 -14.94 -14.30 -5.83
N GLN A 170 -14.12 -14.70 -6.81
CA GLN A 170 -12.71 -15.04 -6.57
C GLN A 170 -11.88 -13.81 -6.24
N TYR A 171 -11.96 -12.75 -7.05
CA TYR A 171 -11.28 -11.48 -6.76
C TYR A 171 -11.78 -10.84 -5.47
N ARG A 172 -13.09 -10.89 -5.21
CA ARG A 172 -13.67 -10.35 -3.99
C ARG A 172 -13.15 -11.06 -2.75
N ILE A 173 -13.24 -12.39 -2.68
CA ILE A 173 -12.80 -13.16 -1.51
C ILE A 173 -11.27 -13.02 -1.31
N SER A 174 -10.50 -13.19 -2.38
CA SER A 174 -9.05 -13.11 -2.32
C SER A 174 -8.56 -11.70 -1.94
N GLY A 175 -9.14 -10.66 -2.55
CA GLY A 175 -8.85 -9.27 -2.21
C GLY A 175 -9.20 -8.94 -0.76
N HIS A 176 -10.30 -9.48 -0.23
CA HIS A 176 -10.67 -9.32 1.18
C HIS A 176 -9.68 -9.97 2.14
N TYR A 177 -9.27 -11.21 1.89
CA TYR A 177 -8.28 -11.87 2.74
C TYR A 177 -6.91 -11.20 2.66
N ALA A 178 -6.46 -10.82 1.45
CA ALA A 178 -5.23 -10.06 1.27
C ALA A 178 -5.27 -8.72 2.03
N SER A 179 -6.36 -7.97 1.92
CA SER A 179 -6.60 -6.74 2.69
C SER A 179 -6.56 -6.99 4.21
N ALA A 180 -7.28 -8.00 4.71
CA ALA A 180 -7.29 -8.31 6.15
C ALA A 180 -5.90 -8.65 6.67
N VAL A 181 -5.14 -9.44 5.91
CA VAL A 181 -3.77 -9.83 6.26
C VAL A 181 -2.82 -8.64 6.24
N LEU A 182 -2.98 -7.70 5.30
CA LEU A 182 -2.19 -6.46 5.27
C LEU A 182 -2.49 -5.55 6.47
N TRP A 183 -3.74 -5.47 6.93
CA TRP A 183 -4.06 -4.78 8.18
C TRP A 183 -3.41 -5.45 9.40
N VAL A 184 -3.36 -6.78 9.44
CA VAL A 184 -2.61 -7.50 10.49
C VAL A 184 -1.10 -7.24 10.38
N ALA A 185 -0.55 -7.19 9.16
CA ALA A 185 0.83 -6.79 8.93
C ALA A 185 1.11 -5.36 9.43
N PHE A 186 0.18 -4.42 9.21
CA PHE A 186 0.30 -3.06 9.72
C PHE A 186 0.31 -3.01 11.26
N CYS A 187 -0.58 -3.74 11.92
CA CYS A 187 -0.60 -3.82 13.39
C CYS A 187 0.68 -4.45 13.95
N THR A 188 1.20 -5.51 13.31
CA THR A 188 2.44 -6.17 13.75
C THR A 188 3.67 -5.30 13.51
N TRP A 189 3.69 -4.49 12.44
CA TRP A 189 4.69 -3.45 12.21
C TRP A 189 4.64 -2.36 13.29
N LEU A 190 3.46 -1.89 13.70
CA LEU A 190 3.32 -0.92 14.80
C LEU A 190 3.89 -1.49 16.10
N ILE A 191 3.52 -2.72 16.45
CA ILE A 191 4.05 -3.39 17.65
C ILE A 191 5.58 -3.52 17.56
N SER A 192 6.11 -3.93 16.40
CA SER A 192 7.56 -4.02 16.19
C SER A 192 8.28 -2.70 16.47
N ASN A 193 7.74 -1.56 16.01
CA ASN A 193 8.31 -0.23 16.27
C ASN A 193 8.30 0.16 17.74
N ILE A 194 7.22 -0.17 18.47
CA ILE A 194 7.13 0.05 19.91
C ILE A 194 8.18 -0.79 20.63
N LEU A 195 8.32 -2.06 20.26
CA LEU A 195 9.29 -2.97 20.86
C LEU A 195 10.74 -2.55 20.58
N PHE A 196 11.04 -1.99 19.41
CA PHE A 196 12.37 -1.42 19.11
C PHE A 196 12.67 -0.13 19.88
N SER A 197 11.67 0.51 20.47
CA SER A 197 11.85 1.66 21.36
C SER A 197 12.09 1.24 22.81
N MET A 198 11.81 -0.02 23.14
CA MET A 198 12.12 -0.64 24.43
C MET A 198 13.42 -1.47 24.34
N PRO A 199 14.07 -1.81 25.46
CA PRO A 199 15.26 -2.68 25.47
C PRO A 199 15.00 -4.12 24.97
N ALA A 200 13.76 -4.46 24.58
CA ALA A 200 13.30 -5.78 24.14
C ALA A 200 13.52 -6.04 22.63
N LEU A 201 14.75 -5.88 22.14
CA LEU A 201 15.09 -5.90 20.71
C LEU A 201 14.76 -7.23 20.00
N VAL A 202 14.87 -8.35 20.71
CA VAL A 202 14.64 -9.70 20.17
C VAL A 202 13.19 -9.89 19.73
N TYR A 203 12.26 -9.45 20.59
CA TYR A 203 10.85 -9.51 20.30
C TYR A 203 10.48 -8.55 19.16
N GLY A 204 11.16 -7.39 19.06
CA GLY A 204 11.05 -6.49 17.92
C GLY A 204 11.38 -7.19 16.60
N GLY A 205 12.51 -7.92 16.56
CA GLY A 205 12.94 -8.72 15.40
C GLY A 205 11.95 -9.84 15.02
N TYR A 206 11.41 -10.58 16.01
CA TYR A 206 10.37 -11.58 15.75
C TYR A 206 9.10 -10.94 15.16
N MET A 207 8.69 -9.76 15.66
CA MET A 207 7.52 -9.07 15.11
C MET A 207 7.74 -8.55 13.68
N VAL A 208 8.97 -8.16 13.30
CA VAL A 208 9.31 -7.84 11.90
C VAL A 208 9.19 -9.08 11.01
N LEU A 209 9.68 -10.24 11.46
CA LEU A 209 9.53 -11.50 10.72
C LEU A 209 8.06 -11.86 10.51
N VAL A 210 7.25 -11.72 11.57
CA VAL A 210 5.79 -11.94 11.50
C VAL A 210 5.13 -10.96 10.52
N THR A 211 5.55 -9.69 10.53
CA THR A 211 5.08 -8.68 9.56
C THR A 211 5.36 -9.12 8.12
N GLY A 212 6.62 -9.53 7.85
CA GLY A 212 7.02 -10.05 6.54
C GLY A 212 6.23 -11.29 6.14
N ALA A 213 5.98 -12.21 7.07
CA ALA A 213 5.22 -13.42 6.84
C ALA A 213 3.76 -13.12 6.44
N PHE A 214 3.11 -12.18 7.12
CA PHE A 214 1.77 -11.74 6.73
C PHE A 214 1.78 -11.04 5.37
N MET A 215 2.77 -10.20 5.05
CA MET A 215 2.88 -9.62 3.71
C MET A 215 2.98 -10.69 2.62
N ILE A 216 3.82 -11.72 2.79
CA ILE A 216 3.92 -12.83 1.82
C ILE A 216 2.62 -13.63 1.77
N PHE A 217 1.95 -13.87 2.91
CA PHE A 217 0.67 -14.56 2.93
C PHE A 217 -0.43 -13.79 2.19
N SER A 218 -0.41 -12.45 2.25
CA SER A 218 -1.33 -11.60 1.46
C SER A 218 -1.11 -11.78 -0.05
N LEU A 219 0.15 -11.88 -0.50
CA LEU A 219 0.50 -12.13 -1.89
C LEU A 219 0.06 -13.52 -2.34
N LEU A 220 0.24 -14.53 -1.48
CA LEU A 220 -0.20 -15.89 -1.76
C LEU A 220 -1.73 -15.94 -1.89
N SER A 221 -2.44 -15.29 -0.97
CA SER A 221 -3.90 -15.17 -1.01
C SER A 221 -4.37 -14.54 -2.32
N PHE A 222 -3.75 -13.42 -2.72
CA PHE A 222 -4.04 -12.74 -3.99
C PHE A 222 -3.74 -13.63 -5.22
N SER A 223 -2.59 -14.31 -5.22
CA SER A 223 -2.18 -15.18 -6.33
C SER A 223 -3.09 -16.39 -6.55
N THR A 224 -3.88 -16.81 -5.56
CA THR A 224 -4.82 -17.93 -5.72
C THR A 224 -5.88 -17.68 -6.80
N VAL A 225 -6.16 -16.41 -7.10
CA VAL A 225 -7.13 -16.00 -8.12
C VAL A 225 -6.77 -16.56 -9.50
N ARG A 226 -5.48 -16.60 -9.83
CA ARG A 226 -4.99 -17.07 -11.14
C ARG A 226 -5.02 -18.59 -11.32
N ASN A 227 -5.32 -19.36 -10.25
CA ASN A 227 -5.38 -20.82 -10.32
C ASN A 227 -6.67 -21.34 -10.99
N SER A 228 -7.67 -20.48 -11.18
CA SER A 228 -8.90 -20.81 -11.89
C SER A 228 -8.83 -20.37 -13.35
N PRO A 229 -9.49 -21.08 -14.30
CA PRO A 229 -9.49 -20.72 -15.70
C PRO A 229 -10.14 -19.34 -15.88
N MET A 230 -9.29 -18.32 -16.08
CA MET A 230 -9.75 -16.97 -16.34
C MET A 230 -10.43 -16.89 -17.71
N CYS A 231 -11.56 -16.22 -17.74
CA CYS A 231 -12.32 -15.94 -18.94
C CYS A 231 -11.48 -15.10 -19.91
N ALA A 232 -11.34 -15.53 -21.17
CA ALA A 232 -10.61 -14.75 -22.16
C ALA A 232 -11.41 -13.49 -22.54
N ILE A 233 -10.93 -12.32 -22.11
CA ILE A 233 -11.50 -11.02 -22.46
C ILE A 233 -10.98 -10.63 -23.85
N LYS A 234 -11.89 -10.48 -24.82
CA LYS A 234 -11.54 -10.15 -26.21
C LYS A 234 -12.23 -8.88 -26.66
N PHE A 235 -11.48 -8.02 -27.32
CA PHE A 235 -11.97 -6.83 -28.01
C PHE A 235 -11.73 -7.01 -29.50
N GLY A 236 -12.73 -7.54 -30.21
CA GLY A 236 -12.59 -7.91 -31.61
C GLY A 236 -11.48 -8.97 -31.78
N PRO A 237 -10.40 -8.69 -32.54
CA PRO A 237 -9.31 -9.63 -32.74
C PRO A 237 -8.31 -9.67 -31.58
N GLU A 238 -8.26 -8.66 -30.72
CA GLU A 238 -7.26 -8.54 -29.65
C GLU A 238 -7.77 -9.10 -28.32
N SER A 239 -6.87 -9.71 -27.55
CA SER A 239 -7.16 -10.21 -26.20
C SER A 239 -6.47 -9.38 -25.15
N LEU A 240 -7.19 -9.02 -24.08
CA LEU A 240 -6.62 -8.32 -22.94
C LEU A 240 -5.80 -9.31 -22.10
N GLN A 241 -4.50 -9.06 -21.98
CA GLN A 241 -3.60 -9.85 -21.14
C GLN A 241 -3.46 -9.19 -19.76
N ILE A 242 -3.70 -9.98 -18.71
CA ILE A 242 -3.61 -9.53 -17.32
C ILE A 242 -2.24 -9.97 -16.76
N SER A 243 -1.56 -9.03 -16.11
CA SER A 243 -0.25 -9.18 -15.49
C SER A 243 -0.24 -8.61 -14.07
N TYR A 244 0.66 -9.09 -13.22
CA TYR A 244 0.82 -8.51 -11.87
C TYR A 244 1.32 -7.08 -11.97
N GLY A 245 0.61 -6.18 -11.26
CA GLY A 245 0.89 -4.76 -11.25
C GLY A 245 1.98 -4.35 -10.25
N GLY A 246 2.23 -3.05 -10.17
CA GLY A 246 3.29 -2.48 -9.33
C GLY A 246 3.11 -2.78 -7.84
N SER A 247 1.88 -2.74 -7.32
CA SER A 247 1.60 -2.96 -5.89
C SER A 247 1.93 -4.38 -5.45
N PHE A 248 1.74 -5.37 -6.33
CA PHE A 248 2.10 -6.77 -6.05
C PHE A 248 3.63 -6.91 -5.89
N TRP A 249 4.41 -6.41 -6.84
CA TRP A 249 5.87 -6.46 -6.79
C TRP A 249 6.45 -5.63 -5.64
N LEU A 250 5.87 -4.46 -5.37
CA LEU A 250 6.26 -3.61 -4.25
C LEU A 250 6.08 -4.33 -2.91
N THR A 251 4.93 -4.99 -2.72
CA THR A 251 4.63 -5.78 -1.52
C THR A 251 5.60 -6.95 -1.37
N LEU A 252 5.98 -7.61 -2.48
CA LEU A 252 6.95 -8.70 -2.46
C LEU A 252 8.33 -8.21 -2.02
N VAL A 253 8.82 -7.12 -2.60
CA VAL A 253 10.12 -6.53 -2.26
C VAL A 253 10.17 -6.11 -0.80
N VAL A 254 9.14 -5.42 -0.30
CA VAL A 254 9.08 -4.97 1.09
C VAL A 254 8.89 -6.14 2.06
N GLY A 255 8.08 -7.15 1.70
CA GLY A 255 7.93 -8.36 2.49
C GLY A 255 9.25 -9.11 2.66
N LEU A 256 10.02 -9.28 1.57
CA LEU A 256 11.36 -9.87 1.63
C LEU A 256 12.35 -9.02 2.42
N LEU A 257 12.28 -7.69 2.28
CA LEU A 257 13.09 -6.77 3.07
C LEU A 257 12.83 -6.93 4.58
N CYS A 258 11.56 -7.02 5.00
CA CYS A 258 11.18 -7.32 6.38
C CYS A 258 11.76 -8.65 6.86
N PHE A 259 11.70 -9.71 6.04
CA PHE A 259 12.33 -10.99 6.38
C PHE A 259 13.84 -10.89 6.57
N LEU A 260 14.54 -10.19 5.68
CA LEU A 260 15.97 -9.96 5.78
C LEU A 260 16.32 -9.20 7.06
N ILE A 261 15.61 -8.12 7.36
CA ILE A 261 15.84 -7.32 8.58
C ILE A 261 15.57 -8.15 9.83
N GLY A 262 14.40 -8.80 9.91
CA GLY A 262 14.06 -9.63 11.05
C GLY A 262 15.06 -10.76 11.28
N PHE A 263 15.52 -11.41 10.20
CA PHE A 263 16.55 -12.46 10.30
C PHE A 263 17.89 -11.89 10.77
N THR A 264 18.33 -10.74 10.24
CA THR A 264 19.58 -10.11 10.69
C THR A 264 19.56 -9.73 12.17
N VAL A 265 18.44 -9.20 12.67
CA VAL A 265 18.28 -8.85 14.09
C VAL A 265 18.35 -10.10 14.98
N VAL A 266 17.66 -11.18 14.59
CA VAL A 266 17.68 -12.44 15.34
C VAL A 266 19.07 -13.09 15.31
N ALA A 267 19.72 -13.12 14.13
CA ALA A 267 21.07 -13.64 14.00
C ALA A 267 22.08 -12.85 14.84
N LEU A 268 22.03 -11.51 14.80
CA LEU A 268 22.90 -10.65 15.61
C LEU A 268 22.70 -10.86 17.10
N HIS A 269 21.47 -11.13 17.55
CA HIS A 269 21.22 -11.49 18.94
C HIS A 269 21.94 -12.79 19.36
N PHE A 270 21.95 -13.81 18.49
CA PHE A 270 22.62 -15.10 18.80
C PHE A 270 24.14 -15.05 18.67
N PHE A 271 24.68 -14.27 17.72
CA PHE A 271 26.12 -14.26 17.45
C PHE A 271 26.88 -13.14 18.17
N SER A 272 26.27 -11.99 18.44
CA SER A 272 26.97 -10.83 19.01
C SER A 272 26.00 -9.80 19.63
N LEU A 273 25.61 -10.03 20.88
CA LEU A 273 24.73 -9.13 21.64
C LEU A 273 25.29 -7.70 21.74
N ASP A 274 26.61 -7.56 21.86
CA ASP A 274 27.31 -6.28 22.01
C ASP A 274 27.27 -5.42 20.74
N LEU A 275 27.30 -6.04 19.55
CA LEU A 275 27.14 -5.35 18.27
C LEU A 275 25.69 -4.87 18.06
N LEU A 276 24.72 -5.62 18.57
CA LEU A 276 23.31 -5.23 18.53
C LEU A 276 23.04 -4.07 19.51
N LYS A 277 23.56 -4.16 20.75
CA LYS A 277 23.48 -3.10 21.76
C LYS A 277 24.13 -1.80 21.28
N THR A 278 25.27 -1.86 20.59
CA THR A 278 25.93 -0.68 20.00
C THR A 278 25.18 -0.10 18.81
N PHE A 279 24.52 -0.92 17.98
CA PHE A 279 23.68 -0.42 16.88
C PHE A 279 22.39 0.26 17.37
N PHE A 280 21.85 -0.19 18.50
CA PHE A 280 20.68 0.41 19.15
C PHE A 280 21.02 1.45 20.22
N ASP A 281 22.32 1.78 20.40
CA ASP A 281 22.83 2.76 21.36
C ASP A 281 22.39 2.51 22.81
N LEU A 282 22.20 1.23 23.19
CA LEU A 282 21.79 0.78 24.53
C LEU A 282 22.94 0.80 25.55
N HIS A 283 24.11 1.36 25.20
CA HIS A 283 25.30 1.32 26.05
C HIS A 283 25.37 2.47 27.06
N VAL A 284 24.37 3.35 27.10
CA VAL A 284 24.36 4.49 28.04
C VAL A 284 23.80 4.10 29.41
N ASP A 285 22.95 3.08 29.52
CA ASP A 285 22.27 2.80 30.81
C ASP A 285 23.02 1.83 31.73
N GLU A 286 23.80 0.86 31.21
CA GLU A 286 24.57 -0.06 32.08
C GLU A 286 25.76 0.63 32.78
N ALA A 287 26.28 1.72 32.21
CA ALA A 287 27.35 2.49 32.83
C ALA A 287 26.84 3.41 33.95
N GLU A 288 25.61 3.94 33.85
CA GLU A 288 24.99 4.74 34.91
C GLU A 288 24.41 3.85 36.03
N GLU A 289 23.83 2.67 35.72
CA GLU A 289 23.37 1.72 36.76
C GLU A 289 24.52 1.08 37.55
N CYS A 290 25.67 0.77 36.92
CA CYS A 290 26.84 0.27 37.66
C CYS A 290 27.47 1.35 38.56
N GLN A 291 27.35 2.62 38.20
CA GLN A 291 27.91 3.74 38.95
C GLN A 291 26.96 4.20 40.08
N GLU A 292 25.64 4.16 39.86
CA GLU A 292 24.64 4.36 40.92
C GLU A 292 24.63 3.22 41.94
N MET A 293 24.86 1.96 41.54
CA MET A 293 24.95 0.84 42.48
C MET A 293 26.20 0.90 43.37
N THR A 294 27.25 1.63 42.98
CA THR A 294 28.44 1.83 43.82
C THR A 294 28.35 3.03 44.77
N GLU A 295 27.46 4.01 44.51
CA GLU A 295 27.33 5.22 45.33
C GLU A 295 26.19 5.20 46.37
N VAL A 296 25.37 4.15 46.41
CA VAL A 296 24.32 4.01 47.43
C VAL A 296 24.89 3.44 48.75
N TYR A 297 25.32 4.39 49.61
CA TYR A 297 25.42 4.29 51.08
C TYR A 297 26.45 3.32 51.70
N VAL A 298 27.74 3.66 51.62
CA VAL A 298 28.68 3.33 52.71
C VAL A 298 28.76 4.52 53.67
N ASN A 299 27.94 4.46 54.72
CA ASN A 299 27.93 5.46 55.78
C ASN A 299 29.15 5.24 56.69
N HIS A 300 30.21 6.02 56.50
CA HIS A 300 31.49 5.93 57.24
C HIS A 300 31.38 6.23 58.76
N HIS A 301 30.19 6.54 59.27
CA HIS A 301 29.97 6.92 60.67
C HIS A 301 29.64 5.74 61.61
N PHE A 302 29.57 4.50 61.11
CA PHE A 302 29.20 3.31 61.91
C PHE A 302 30.35 2.37 62.29
N MET A 303 31.62 2.65 61.92
CA MET A 303 32.76 1.80 62.29
C MET A 303 33.58 2.27 63.51
N ASN A 304 33.17 3.34 64.20
CA ASN A 304 33.83 3.81 65.42
C ASN A 304 32.84 3.86 66.59
N ASN A 305 32.51 2.69 67.15
CA ASN A 305 31.89 2.43 68.47
C ASN A 305 31.45 0.95 68.42
N THR A 306 32.16 -0.05 68.94
CA THR A 306 32.56 -0.35 70.34
C THR A 306 33.07 -1.81 70.34
N PRO A 307 33.65 -2.39 71.43
CA PRO A 307 34.10 -1.80 72.70
C PRO A 307 35.62 -1.81 72.89
#